data_AF-A0A2G6UKH8-F1
#
_entry.id   AF-A0A2G6UKH8-F1
#
_cell.length_a   1.000
_cell.length_b   1.000
_cell.length_c   1.000
_cell.angle_alpha   90.00
_cell.angle_beta   90.00
_cell.angle_gamma   90.00
#
_symmetry.space_group_name_H-M   'P 1'
#
loop_
_entity.id
_entity.type
_entity.pdbx_description
1 polymer ?
#
loop_
_entity_poly.entity_id
_entity_poly.type
_entity_poly.pdbx_seq_one_letter_code
_entity_poly.pdbx_strand_id
1 'polypeptide(L)'
;MRKLFLSLMFCSLFSIPVLACLNGETKDLKDGTNIYTDFNGFVPRGHSFNNSETLEKTLEGLEKEYKRTNDLDYLSDKGYILIILKKYKEAIELYKRIESIAPGRYSTASNMGTAYELEGNNKEALKWIQKSIDINSESHFGSEWIHANILKAKIKGDQLYTSESFIQTDFGNKRIPETNLTKEELYKLRKSLYYQLNERISFVSPEDKIVAQLFFDLGNVAALMKFKDEASRDYDMAETYGFKNPIIKQRILYLSSIKTAQKVQNHLLDESTEERIEMALAIFSLLSSAIIVFMFRKKIFPNLK
;
A
#
# COMPACT_ATOMS: atom_id res chain seq x y z
N MET A 1 -6.78 -24.80 -38.37
CA MET A 1 -6.21 -23.61 -37.70
C MET A 1 -7.24 -22.62 -37.14
N ARG A 2 -8.48 -22.55 -37.66
CA ARG A 2 -9.46 -21.50 -37.28
C ARG A 2 -10.46 -21.88 -36.18
N LYS A 3 -10.50 -23.14 -35.73
CA LYS A 3 -11.41 -23.62 -34.67
C LYS A 3 -10.79 -23.67 -33.28
N LEU A 4 -9.46 -23.79 -33.16
CA LEU A 4 -8.77 -23.68 -31.85
C LEU A 4 -8.70 -22.23 -31.34
N PHE A 5 -8.72 -21.25 -32.24
CA PHE A 5 -8.64 -19.82 -31.87
C PHE A 5 -9.91 -19.31 -31.18
N LEU A 6 -11.08 -19.91 -31.46
CA LEU A 6 -12.36 -19.51 -30.86
C LEU A 6 -12.61 -20.13 -29.47
N SER A 7 -12.03 -21.29 -29.16
CA SER A 7 -12.15 -21.87 -27.80
C SER A 7 -11.26 -21.14 -26.78
N LEU A 8 -10.12 -20.59 -27.20
CA LEU A 8 -9.24 -19.79 -26.33
C LEU A 8 -9.87 -18.44 -25.92
N MET A 9 -10.78 -17.89 -26.73
CA MET A 9 -11.49 -16.64 -26.42
C MET A 9 -12.69 -16.81 -25.47
N PHE A 10 -13.13 -18.05 -25.21
CA PHE A 10 -14.31 -18.29 -24.37
C PHE A 10 -13.96 -18.56 -22.90
N CYS A 11 -12.71 -18.94 -22.60
CA CYS A 11 -12.25 -19.18 -21.22
C CYS A 11 -11.66 -17.95 -20.53
N SER A 12 -11.45 -16.83 -21.24
CA SER A 12 -10.97 -15.58 -20.63
C SER A 12 -12.09 -14.63 -20.19
N LEU A 13 -13.37 -14.99 -20.43
CA LEU A 13 -14.53 -14.14 -20.16
C LEU A 13 -15.10 -14.27 -18.73
N PHE A 14 -14.49 -15.10 -17.88
CA PHE A 14 -14.89 -15.25 -16.47
C PHE A 14 -13.68 -15.27 -15.55
N SER A 15 -13.10 -14.10 -15.31
CA SER A 15 -12.28 -13.80 -14.11
C SER A 15 -11.89 -12.33 -14.12
N ILE A 16 -12.86 -11.44 -13.94
CA ILE A 16 -12.56 -10.10 -13.44
C ILE A 16 -13.37 -9.93 -12.16
N PRO A 17 -12.74 -10.00 -10.97
CA PRO A 17 -13.39 -9.56 -9.76
C PRO A 17 -13.69 -8.07 -9.91
N VAL A 18 -14.98 -7.73 -10.01
CA VAL A 18 -15.44 -6.35 -9.94
C VAL A 18 -15.38 -5.93 -8.48
N LEU A 19 -14.25 -5.38 -8.04
CA LEU A 19 -14.05 -4.90 -6.67
C LEU A 19 -12.97 -3.81 -6.67
N ALA A 20 -13.36 -2.54 -6.86
CA ALA A 20 -12.44 -1.41 -6.68
C ALA A 20 -13.17 -0.14 -6.20
N CYS A 21 -13.83 -0.24 -5.05
CA CYS A 21 -13.93 0.87 -4.12
C CYS A 21 -13.08 0.44 -2.93
N LEU A 22 -11.86 0.97 -2.74
CA LEU A 22 -10.96 0.74 -1.58
C LEU A 22 -11.51 -0.34 -0.63
N ASN A 23 -11.38 -1.61 -1.04
CA ASN A 23 -11.56 -2.68 -0.08
C ASN A 23 -10.40 -2.48 0.89
N GLY A 24 -10.62 -2.64 2.20
CA GLY A 24 -9.49 -2.72 3.12
C GLY A 24 -8.46 -3.67 2.54
N GLU A 25 -7.19 -3.30 2.54
CA GLU A 25 -6.14 -4.16 2.04
C GLU A 25 -6.24 -5.52 2.72
N THR A 26 -6.23 -6.56 1.92
CA THR A 26 -6.18 -7.94 2.38
C THR A 26 -4.81 -8.49 2.09
N LYS A 27 -4.21 -9.15 3.07
CA LYS A 27 -3.01 -9.95 2.84
C LYS A 27 -3.37 -11.41 2.82
N ASP A 28 -3.41 -11.97 1.61
CA ASP A 28 -3.49 -13.41 1.41
C ASP A 28 -2.07 -13.97 1.24
N LEU A 29 -1.83 -15.09 1.90
CA LEU A 29 -0.61 -15.87 1.74
C LEU A 29 -0.72 -16.80 0.54
N LYS A 30 0.40 -17.42 0.18
CA LYS A 30 0.50 -18.38 -0.91
C LYS A 30 -0.41 -19.60 -0.73
N ASP A 31 -0.71 -19.99 0.51
CA ASP A 31 -1.64 -21.08 0.82
C ASP A 31 -3.13 -20.65 0.80
N GLY A 32 -3.40 -19.37 0.50
CA GLY A 32 -4.73 -18.77 0.49
C GLY A 32 -5.22 -18.30 1.86
N THR A 33 -4.40 -18.40 2.91
CA THR A 33 -4.75 -17.88 4.24
C THR A 33 -4.78 -16.35 4.20
N ASN A 34 -5.92 -15.75 4.55
CA ASN A 34 -6.01 -14.33 4.81
C ASN A 34 -5.43 -14.02 6.20
N ILE A 35 -4.46 -13.11 6.28
CA ILE A 35 -3.73 -12.77 7.52
C ILE A 35 -4.25 -11.51 8.18
N TYR A 36 -4.76 -10.58 7.39
CA TYR A 36 -5.51 -9.43 7.87
C TYR A 36 -6.45 -8.93 6.78
N THR A 37 -7.46 -8.20 7.24
CA THR A 37 -8.28 -7.31 6.42
C THR A 37 -8.25 -5.94 7.08
N ASP A 38 -7.89 -4.92 6.32
CA ASP A 38 -7.80 -3.57 6.85
C ASP A 38 -9.15 -2.89 7.01
N PHE A 39 -9.15 -1.85 7.83
CA PHE A 39 -10.29 -0.96 7.92
C PHE A 39 -10.50 -0.21 6.60
N ASN A 40 -11.74 -0.24 6.09
CA ASN A 40 -12.10 0.57 4.93
C ASN A 40 -12.22 2.05 5.34
N GLY A 41 -11.19 2.84 5.03
CA GLY A 41 -11.20 4.28 5.19
C GLY A 41 -9.84 4.93 4.89
N PHE A 42 -9.85 6.27 4.80
CA PHE A 42 -8.68 7.06 4.40
C PHE A 42 -7.75 7.47 5.55
N VAL A 43 -8.09 7.10 6.78
CA VAL A 43 -7.26 7.34 7.97
C VAL A 43 -6.62 6.00 8.35
N PRO A 44 -5.29 5.88 8.38
CA PRO A 44 -4.59 4.66 8.76
C PRO A 44 -5.03 4.14 10.12
N ARG A 45 -5.27 2.83 10.23
CA ARG A 45 -5.63 2.17 11.51
C ARG A 45 -4.76 0.97 11.87
N GLY A 46 -3.82 0.61 10.99
CA GLY A 46 -3.04 -0.60 11.13
C GLY A 46 -3.83 -1.82 10.73
N HIS A 47 -3.09 -2.91 10.57
CA HIS A 47 -3.59 -4.21 10.19
C HIS A 47 -4.20 -4.91 11.40
N SER A 48 -5.43 -5.43 11.21
CA SER A 48 -6.05 -6.32 12.18
C SER A 48 -5.62 -7.75 11.90
N PHE A 49 -4.46 -8.14 12.41
CA PHE A 49 -3.92 -9.50 12.22
C PHE A 49 -4.75 -10.58 12.91
N ASN A 50 -4.73 -11.79 12.35
CA ASN A 50 -5.22 -13.00 13.01
C ASN A 50 -4.55 -13.20 14.38
N ASN A 51 -5.24 -13.89 15.29
CA ASN A 51 -4.70 -14.21 16.61
C ASN A 51 -3.46 -15.11 16.54
N SER A 52 -2.63 -15.07 17.58
CA SER A 52 -1.35 -15.79 17.62
C SER A 52 -1.48 -17.30 17.43
N GLU A 53 -2.54 -17.93 17.93
CA GLU A 53 -2.77 -19.38 17.77
C GLU A 53 -2.97 -19.73 16.27
N THR A 54 -3.76 -18.92 15.58
CA THR A 54 -4.00 -19.07 14.14
C THR A 54 -2.70 -18.87 13.35
N LEU A 55 -1.93 -17.82 13.68
CA LEU A 55 -0.65 -17.52 13.03
C LEU A 55 0.38 -18.65 13.22
N GLU A 56 0.50 -19.21 14.41
CA GLU A 56 1.42 -20.34 14.68
C GLU A 56 1.00 -21.60 13.89
N LYS A 57 -0.31 -21.89 13.82
CA LYS A 57 -0.81 -23.00 12.98
C LYS A 57 -0.50 -22.77 11.50
N THR A 58 -0.64 -21.54 11.01
CA THR A 58 -0.29 -21.19 9.62
C THR A 58 1.21 -21.41 9.37
N LEU A 59 2.10 -21.04 10.30
CA LEU A 59 3.55 -21.28 10.17
C LEU A 59 3.89 -22.76 9.93
N GLU A 60 3.26 -23.67 10.66
CA GLU A 60 3.46 -25.13 10.47
C GLU A 60 3.04 -25.60 9.07
N GLY A 61 1.91 -25.07 8.57
CA GLY A 61 1.40 -25.33 7.23
C GLY A 61 2.38 -24.88 6.14
N LEU A 62 2.86 -23.64 6.22
CA LEU A 62 3.79 -23.05 5.24
C LEU A 62 5.11 -23.83 5.15
N GLU A 63 5.67 -24.27 6.28
CA GLU A 63 6.89 -25.08 6.29
C GLU A 63 6.68 -26.44 5.60
N LYS A 64 5.53 -27.07 5.81
CA LYS A 64 5.17 -28.33 5.15
C LYS A 64 5.01 -28.14 3.64
N GLU A 65 4.35 -27.08 3.21
CA GLU A 65 4.16 -26.76 1.79
C GLU A 65 5.49 -26.42 1.10
N TYR A 66 6.38 -25.69 1.77
CA TYR A 66 7.74 -25.47 1.27
C TYR A 66 8.49 -26.80 1.10
N LYS A 67 8.47 -27.71 2.08
CA LYS A 67 9.13 -29.03 1.95
C LYS A 67 8.59 -29.86 0.79
N ARG A 68 7.31 -29.70 0.46
CA ARG A 68 6.65 -30.41 -0.65
C ARG A 68 6.96 -29.81 -2.02
N THR A 69 7.07 -28.49 -2.12
CA THR A 69 7.11 -27.76 -3.40
C THR A 69 8.46 -27.12 -3.72
N ASN A 70 9.26 -26.86 -2.70
CA ASN A 70 10.44 -25.99 -2.73
C ASN A 70 10.13 -24.56 -3.23
N ASP A 71 8.87 -24.11 -3.15
CA ASP A 71 8.46 -22.74 -3.51
C ASP A 71 8.81 -21.77 -2.37
N LEU A 72 9.72 -20.83 -2.67
CA LEU A 72 10.23 -19.85 -1.71
C LEU A 72 9.19 -18.82 -1.26
N ASP A 73 8.06 -18.71 -1.94
CA ASP A 73 6.97 -17.84 -1.49
C ASP A 73 6.43 -18.31 -0.13
N TYR A 74 6.33 -19.62 0.11
CA TYR A 74 5.94 -20.15 1.43
C TYR A 74 6.93 -19.77 2.53
N LEU A 75 8.24 -19.77 2.26
CA LEU A 75 9.23 -19.29 3.23
C LEU A 75 9.14 -17.76 3.42
N SER A 76 8.80 -17.03 2.36
CA SER A 76 8.65 -15.57 2.43
C SER A 76 7.47 -15.18 3.31
N ASP A 77 6.34 -15.89 3.15
CA ASP A 77 5.14 -15.73 3.97
C ASP A 77 5.39 -16.16 5.43
N LYS A 78 6.14 -17.25 5.62
CA LYS A 78 6.61 -17.67 6.94
C LYS A 78 7.40 -16.55 7.62
N GLY A 79 8.34 -15.92 6.91
CA GLY A 79 9.10 -14.77 7.40
C GLY A 79 8.23 -13.58 7.79
N TYR A 80 7.18 -13.32 7.02
CA TYR A 80 6.24 -12.23 7.30
C TYR A 80 5.44 -12.49 8.58
N ILE A 81 4.95 -13.72 8.78
CA ILE A 81 4.30 -14.09 10.05
C ILE A 81 5.28 -14.01 11.24
N LEU A 82 6.54 -14.39 11.06
CA LEU A 82 7.55 -14.23 12.11
C LEU A 82 7.72 -12.76 12.52
N ILE A 83 7.63 -11.81 11.57
CA ILE A 83 7.61 -10.37 11.88
C ILE A 83 6.37 -10.01 12.69
N ILE A 84 5.17 -10.46 12.29
CA ILE A 84 3.91 -10.22 13.02
C ILE A 84 3.98 -10.74 14.46
N LEU A 85 4.56 -11.93 14.65
CA LEU A 85 4.78 -12.55 15.96
C LEU A 85 5.97 -11.94 16.74
N LYS A 86 6.58 -10.87 16.22
CA LYS A 86 7.72 -10.16 16.82
C LYS A 86 9.00 -11.01 16.96
N LYS A 87 9.11 -12.09 16.18
CA LYS A 87 10.28 -12.99 16.09
C LYS A 87 11.29 -12.49 15.05
N TYR A 88 11.72 -11.23 15.18
CA TYR A 88 12.47 -10.51 14.14
C TYR A 88 13.80 -11.19 13.76
N LYS A 89 14.54 -11.71 14.73
CA LYS A 89 15.80 -12.43 14.48
C LYS A 89 15.62 -13.69 13.64
N GLU A 90 14.56 -14.46 13.93
CA GLU A 90 14.23 -15.65 13.15
C GLU A 90 13.80 -15.28 11.72
N ALA A 91 13.02 -14.21 11.56
CA ALA A 91 12.66 -13.67 10.25
C ALA A 91 13.90 -13.26 9.45
N ILE A 92 14.85 -12.54 10.08
CA ILE A 92 16.10 -12.11 9.45
C ILE A 92 16.93 -13.31 8.98
N GLU A 93 17.14 -14.32 9.82
CA GLU A 93 17.92 -15.52 9.43
C GLU A 93 17.22 -16.31 8.31
N LEU A 94 15.88 -16.38 8.34
CA LEU A 94 15.11 -16.98 7.26
C LEU A 94 15.26 -16.20 5.95
N TYR A 95 15.15 -14.88 5.96
CA TYR A 95 15.32 -14.06 4.76
C TYR A 95 16.75 -14.07 4.22
N LYS A 96 17.78 -14.14 5.08
CA LYS A 96 19.16 -14.39 4.63
C LYS A 96 19.29 -15.73 3.90
N ARG A 97 18.64 -16.78 4.41
CA ARG A 97 18.61 -18.08 3.74
C ARG A 97 17.89 -17.98 2.39
N ILE A 98 16.73 -17.34 2.33
CA ILE A 98 15.99 -17.13 1.06
C ILE A 98 16.87 -16.40 0.05
N GLU A 99 17.52 -15.30 0.44
CA GLU A 99 18.42 -14.52 -0.42
C GLU A 99 19.61 -15.35 -0.91
N SER A 100 20.14 -16.27 -0.09
CA SER A 100 21.22 -17.17 -0.51
C SER A 100 20.79 -18.20 -1.56
N ILE A 101 19.51 -18.58 -1.58
CA ILE A 101 18.94 -19.56 -2.53
C ILE A 101 18.50 -18.85 -3.81
N ALA A 102 17.81 -17.71 -3.68
CA ALA A 102 17.29 -16.91 -4.78
C ALA A 102 17.51 -15.43 -4.50
N PRO A 103 18.68 -14.88 -4.89
CA PRO A 103 19.02 -13.49 -4.64
C PRO A 103 18.17 -12.53 -5.47
N GLY A 104 18.04 -11.29 -4.98
CA GLY A 104 17.43 -10.20 -5.76
C GLY A 104 15.90 -10.22 -5.80
N ARG A 105 15.25 -10.93 -4.87
CA ARG A 105 13.80 -10.87 -4.69
C ARG A 105 13.44 -9.60 -3.92
N TYR A 106 12.69 -8.70 -4.54
CA TYR A 106 12.22 -7.46 -3.91
C TYR A 106 11.56 -7.73 -2.53
N SER A 107 10.65 -8.71 -2.46
CA SER A 107 9.93 -9.07 -1.22
C SER A 107 10.84 -9.59 -0.11
N THR A 108 11.98 -10.19 -0.46
CA THR A 108 12.99 -10.63 0.51
C THR A 108 13.75 -9.42 1.06
N ALA A 109 14.14 -8.50 0.17
CA ALA A 109 14.83 -7.28 0.57
C ALA A 109 13.94 -6.37 1.45
N SER A 110 12.68 -6.13 1.06
CA SER A 110 11.78 -5.25 1.82
C SER A 110 11.47 -5.81 3.20
N ASN A 111 11.04 -7.07 3.29
CA ASN A 111 10.73 -7.70 4.58
C ASN A 111 11.95 -7.84 5.49
N MET A 112 13.14 -8.10 4.94
CA MET A 112 14.35 -8.11 5.74
C MET A 112 14.70 -6.70 6.25
N GLY A 113 14.50 -5.66 5.44
CA GLY A 113 14.63 -4.26 5.87
C GLY A 113 13.69 -3.92 7.03
N THR A 114 12.40 -4.27 6.91
CA THR A 114 11.40 -4.10 7.97
C THR A 114 11.76 -4.89 9.22
N ALA A 115 12.19 -6.15 9.10
CA ALA A 115 12.60 -6.96 10.25
C ALA A 115 13.81 -6.36 10.97
N TYR A 116 14.81 -5.85 10.24
CA TYR A 116 15.94 -5.12 10.83
C TYR A 116 15.51 -3.81 11.49
N GLU A 117 14.55 -3.07 10.91
CA GLU A 117 14.02 -1.86 11.54
C GLU A 117 13.40 -2.19 12.90
N LEU A 118 12.53 -3.20 12.94
CA LEU A 118 11.80 -3.63 14.13
C LEU A 118 12.71 -4.27 15.19
N GLU A 119 13.83 -4.87 14.79
CA GLU A 119 14.91 -5.29 15.69
C GLU A 119 15.71 -4.10 16.27
N GLY A 120 15.60 -2.91 15.65
CA GLY A 120 16.33 -1.70 16.04
C GLY A 120 17.63 -1.45 15.26
N ASN A 121 17.97 -2.30 14.29
CA ASN A 121 19.15 -2.14 13.46
C ASN A 121 18.86 -1.27 12.22
N ASN A 122 18.69 0.04 12.44
CA ASN A 122 18.31 0.99 11.39
C ASN A 122 19.31 1.07 10.22
N LYS A 123 20.60 0.75 10.44
CA LYS A 123 21.63 0.79 9.39
C LYS A 123 21.45 -0.34 8.38
N GLU A 124 21.29 -1.58 8.86
CA GLU A 124 20.99 -2.70 7.96
C GLU A 124 19.58 -2.58 7.37
N ALA A 125 18.61 -2.07 8.14
CA ALA A 125 17.28 -1.78 7.62
C ALA A 125 17.36 -0.86 6.39
N LEU A 126 18.06 0.27 6.49
CA LEU A 126 18.20 1.22 5.39
C LEU A 126 18.84 0.59 4.16
N LYS A 127 19.89 -0.22 4.35
CA LYS A 127 20.57 -0.91 3.27
C LYS A 127 19.62 -1.86 2.52
N TRP A 128 18.80 -2.62 3.25
CA TRP A 128 17.88 -3.58 2.66
C TRP A 128 16.65 -2.93 2.01
N ILE A 129 16.11 -1.87 2.62
CA ILE A 129 15.05 -1.06 1.99
C ILE A 129 15.57 -0.35 0.74
N GLN A 130 16.79 0.18 0.75
CA GLN A 130 17.36 0.76 -0.47
C GLN A 130 17.51 -0.29 -1.57
N LYS A 131 17.98 -1.50 -1.22
CA LYS A 131 18.05 -2.61 -2.16
C LYS A 131 16.67 -3.01 -2.69
N SER A 132 15.61 -2.99 -1.88
CA SER A 132 14.26 -3.31 -2.34
C SER A 132 13.74 -2.26 -3.33
N ILE A 133 14.00 -0.98 -3.08
CA ILE A 133 13.70 0.12 -4.01
C ILE A 133 14.46 -0.05 -5.33
N ASP A 134 15.76 -0.39 -5.28
CA ASP A 134 16.59 -0.58 -6.47
C ASP A 134 16.12 -1.76 -7.34
N ILE A 135 15.54 -2.80 -6.72
CA ILE A 135 14.96 -3.95 -7.42
C ILE A 135 13.59 -3.60 -8.00
N ASN A 136 12.74 -2.91 -7.24
CA ASN A 136 11.40 -2.52 -7.65
C ASN A 136 10.96 -1.21 -6.96
N SER A 137 11.00 -0.10 -7.69
CA SER A 137 10.61 1.23 -7.19
C SER A 137 9.11 1.37 -6.93
N GLU A 138 8.26 0.58 -7.59
CA GLU A 138 6.80 0.62 -7.45
C GLU A 138 6.28 -0.25 -6.31
N SER A 139 7.19 -0.93 -5.61
CA SER A 139 6.89 -1.68 -4.40
C SER A 139 6.15 -0.86 -3.36
N HIS A 140 5.26 -1.53 -2.60
CA HIS A 140 4.47 -0.86 -1.55
C HIS A 140 3.79 0.42 -2.08
N PHE A 141 3.24 0.33 -3.30
CA PHE A 141 2.62 1.46 -4.03
C PHE A 141 3.54 2.69 -4.19
N GLY A 142 4.84 2.43 -4.43
CA GLY A 142 5.84 3.47 -4.63
C GLY A 142 6.15 4.30 -3.38
N SER A 143 5.92 3.76 -2.18
CA SER A 143 6.02 4.52 -0.92
C SER A 143 7.32 4.28 -0.12
N GLU A 144 8.14 3.31 -0.50
CA GLU A 144 9.36 2.94 0.25
C GLU A 144 10.41 4.05 0.37
N TRP A 145 10.36 5.08 -0.47
CA TRP A 145 11.25 6.24 -0.32
C TRP A 145 11.00 6.99 1.01
N ILE A 146 9.77 7.01 1.51
CA ILE A 146 9.43 7.56 2.84
C ILE A 146 10.06 6.68 3.92
N HIS A 147 9.95 5.36 3.81
CA HIS A 147 10.58 4.41 4.74
C HIS A 147 12.10 4.62 4.81
N ALA A 148 12.76 4.71 3.65
CA ALA A 148 14.19 4.97 3.58
C ALA A 148 14.56 6.30 4.25
N ASN A 149 13.75 7.34 4.07
CA ASN A 149 13.95 8.65 4.68
C ASN A 149 13.75 8.64 6.20
N ILE A 150 12.74 7.92 6.70
CA ILE A 150 12.55 7.66 8.13
C ILE A 150 13.80 6.98 8.71
N LEU A 151 14.31 5.93 8.06
CA LEU A 151 15.52 5.23 8.52
C LEU A 151 16.76 6.13 8.52
N LYS A 152 16.94 6.97 7.49
CA LYS A 152 18.01 7.99 7.45
C LYS A 152 17.90 8.97 8.62
N ALA A 153 16.69 9.41 8.96
CA ALA A 153 16.46 10.29 10.09
C ALA A 153 16.76 9.57 11.43
N LYS A 154 16.29 8.32 11.62
CA LYS A 154 16.58 7.51 12.82
C LYS A 154 18.09 7.31 13.03
N ILE A 155 18.87 7.13 11.95
CA ILE A 155 20.33 6.99 12.02
C ILE A 155 21.02 8.29 12.45
N LYS A 156 20.51 9.44 11.97
CA LYS A 156 21.09 10.76 12.26
C LYS A 156 20.61 11.34 13.61
N GLY A 157 19.45 10.92 14.10
CA GLY A 157 18.86 11.29 15.39
C GLY A 157 17.58 12.13 15.28
N ASP A 158 16.82 12.17 16.38
CA ASP A 158 15.48 12.75 16.50
C ASP A 158 15.32 14.21 16.02
N GLN A 159 16.41 14.98 15.93
CA GLN A 159 16.37 16.36 15.42
C GLN A 159 15.90 16.45 13.96
N LEU A 160 15.92 15.33 13.23
CA LEU A 160 15.47 15.24 11.85
C LEU A 160 14.06 14.64 11.69
N TYR A 161 13.27 14.53 12.76
CA TYR A 161 11.88 14.10 12.63
C TYR A 161 11.00 15.26 12.20
N THR A 162 11.10 15.62 10.92
CA THR A 162 10.40 16.75 10.30
C THR A 162 9.76 16.32 8.98
N SER A 163 8.74 17.07 8.53
CA SER A 163 8.11 16.88 7.22
C SER A 163 9.16 16.83 6.10
N GLU A 164 10.04 17.83 6.03
CA GLU A 164 11.07 17.91 4.99
C GLU A 164 11.97 16.65 4.96
N SER A 165 12.38 16.14 6.12
CA SER A 165 13.26 14.96 6.18
C SER A 165 12.56 13.67 5.78
N PHE A 166 11.26 13.53 6.05
CA PHE A 166 10.51 12.32 5.72
C PHE A 166 9.94 12.34 4.30
N ILE A 167 9.30 13.45 3.93
CA ILE A 167 8.47 13.56 2.74
C ILE A 167 8.96 14.59 1.72
N GLN A 168 10.15 15.18 1.92
CA GLN A 168 10.77 16.12 0.97
C GLN A 168 9.89 17.35 0.65
N THR A 169 9.04 17.73 1.61
CA THR A 169 8.26 18.96 1.57
C THR A 169 7.96 19.43 2.99
N ASP A 170 7.84 20.74 3.16
CA ASP A 170 7.34 21.40 4.36
C ASP A 170 5.99 22.09 4.06
N PHE A 171 5.09 22.08 5.03
CA PHE A 171 3.76 22.70 4.88
C PHE A 171 3.66 24.12 5.45
N GLY A 172 4.80 24.71 5.79
CA GLY A 172 4.92 26.01 6.45
C GLY A 172 4.54 25.98 7.92
N ASN A 173 4.69 27.13 8.57
CA ASN A 173 4.36 27.35 9.99
C ASN A 173 3.13 28.24 10.19
N LYS A 174 2.29 28.38 9.15
CA LYS A 174 1.06 29.17 9.19
C LYS A 174 -0.17 28.32 9.51
N ARG A 175 -1.23 29.01 9.94
CA ARG A 175 -2.56 28.42 10.20
C ARG A 175 -3.12 27.63 9.02
N ILE A 176 -2.89 28.12 7.80
CA ILE A 176 -3.25 27.41 6.56
C ILE A 176 -1.96 26.71 6.08
N PRO A 177 -1.95 25.37 5.90
CA PRO A 177 -0.81 24.70 5.29
C PRO A 177 -0.61 25.20 3.86
N GLU A 178 0.64 25.32 3.43
CA GLU A 178 1.05 25.81 2.10
C GLU A 178 2.01 24.80 1.46
N THR A 179 1.99 24.66 0.14
CA THR A 179 2.92 23.79 -0.59
C THR A 179 3.04 24.27 -2.04
N ASN A 180 4.13 23.89 -2.71
CA ASN A 180 4.30 24.05 -4.15
C ASN A 180 3.86 22.80 -4.93
N LEU A 181 3.47 21.72 -4.25
CA LEU A 181 3.00 20.49 -4.88
C LEU A 181 1.69 20.74 -5.64
N THR A 182 1.61 20.16 -6.83
CA THR A 182 0.38 20.07 -7.61
C THR A 182 -0.64 19.16 -6.91
N LYS A 183 -1.90 19.21 -7.37
CA LYS A 183 -2.96 18.34 -6.86
C LYS A 183 -2.64 16.85 -7.06
N GLU A 184 -1.99 16.51 -8.17
CA GLU A 184 -1.59 15.12 -8.48
C GLU A 184 -0.47 14.64 -7.55
N GLU A 185 0.54 15.48 -7.30
CA GLU A 185 1.61 15.16 -6.37
C GLU A 185 1.11 15.03 -4.93
N LEU A 186 0.19 15.91 -4.49
CA LEU A 186 -0.48 15.78 -3.19
C LEU A 186 -1.24 14.46 -3.06
N TYR A 187 -1.89 14.03 -4.14
CA TYR A 187 -2.61 12.76 -4.14
C TYR A 187 -1.65 11.55 -4.05
N LYS A 188 -0.55 11.56 -4.81
CA LYS A 188 0.51 10.53 -4.71
C LYS A 188 1.11 10.50 -3.31
N LEU A 189 1.45 11.67 -2.76
CA LEU A 189 1.98 11.80 -1.40
C LEU A 189 0.99 11.29 -0.34
N ARG A 190 -0.30 11.60 -0.48
CA ARG A 190 -1.36 11.07 0.41
C ARG A 190 -1.37 9.55 0.42
N LYS A 191 -1.31 8.90 -0.76
CA LYS A 191 -1.27 7.43 -0.87
C LYS A 191 -0.02 6.86 -0.18
N SER A 192 1.15 7.43 -0.46
CA SER A 192 2.41 6.95 0.13
C SER A 192 2.43 7.11 1.66
N LEU A 193 1.96 8.25 2.17
CA LEU A 193 1.83 8.50 3.62
C LEU A 193 0.84 7.52 4.26
N TYR A 194 -0.32 7.31 3.65
CA TYR A 194 -1.32 6.37 4.16
C TYR A 194 -0.72 4.97 4.30
N TYR A 195 -0.12 4.45 3.23
CA TYR A 195 0.42 3.10 3.20
C TYR A 195 1.50 2.91 4.27
N GLN A 196 2.47 3.83 4.33
CA GLN A 196 3.58 3.75 5.29
C GLN A 196 3.13 3.93 6.74
N LEU A 197 2.13 4.78 7.00
CA LEU A 197 1.51 4.89 8.32
C LEU A 197 0.79 3.59 8.70
N ASN A 198 0.01 3.02 7.79
CA ASN A 198 -0.81 1.84 8.06
C ASN A 198 0.06 0.61 8.39
N GLU A 199 1.12 0.37 7.63
CA GLU A 199 2.10 -0.67 7.95
C GLU A 199 2.74 -0.41 9.33
N ARG A 200 3.21 0.81 9.59
CA ARG A 200 3.96 1.16 10.81
C ARG A 200 3.15 1.05 12.09
N ILE A 201 1.92 1.57 12.10
CA ILE A 201 1.08 1.57 13.31
C ILE A 201 0.53 0.18 13.66
N SER A 202 0.72 -0.81 12.79
CA SER A 202 0.49 -2.22 13.09
C SER A 202 1.50 -2.78 14.10
N PHE A 203 2.67 -2.13 14.23
CA PHE A 203 3.76 -2.59 15.09
C PHE A 203 4.16 -1.56 16.17
N VAL A 204 3.80 -0.29 15.98
CA VAL A 204 4.19 0.82 16.84
C VAL A 204 2.96 1.39 17.55
N SER A 205 3.03 1.56 18.87
CA SER A 205 1.99 2.18 19.68
C SER A 205 2.38 3.60 20.11
N PRO A 206 1.41 4.48 20.41
CA PRO A 206 1.71 5.80 21.01
C PRO A 206 2.48 5.70 22.34
N GLU A 207 3.34 6.66 22.70
CA GLU A 207 3.83 7.81 21.91
C GLU A 207 4.93 7.39 20.92
N ASP A 208 4.91 7.94 19.69
CA ASP A 208 5.99 7.80 18.72
C ASP A 208 6.10 9.08 17.87
N LYS A 209 7.24 9.77 17.94
CA LYS A 209 7.45 11.07 17.30
C LYS A 209 7.42 11.01 15.77
N ILE A 210 7.84 9.88 15.18
CA ILE A 210 7.87 9.69 13.73
C ILE A 210 6.43 9.52 13.25
N VAL A 211 5.67 8.63 13.88
CA VAL A 211 4.25 8.41 13.56
C VAL A 211 3.44 9.68 13.79
N ALA A 212 3.68 10.41 14.89
CA ALA A 212 3.06 11.69 15.17
C ALA A 212 3.28 12.72 14.06
N GLN A 213 4.52 12.84 13.58
CA GLN A 213 4.89 13.74 12.50
C GLN A 213 4.25 13.31 11.17
N LEU A 214 4.24 12.03 10.83
CA LEU A 214 3.64 11.50 9.60
C LEU A 214 2.11 11.70 9.58
N PHE A 215 1.41 11.49 10.69
CA PHE A 215 -0.02 11.80 10.78
C PHE A 215 -0.30 13.30 10.64
N PHE A 216 0.56 14.15 11.23
CA PHE A 216 0.45 15.59 11.04
C PHE A 216 0.62 15.98 9.57
N ASP A 217 1.58 15.36 8.88
CA ASP A 217 1.79 15.54 7.45
C ASP A 217 0.63 15.06 6.59
N LEU A 218 0.05 13.90 6.92
CA LEU A 218 -1.15 13.39 6.26
C LEU A 218 -2.34 14.35 6.44
N GLY A 219 -2.53 14.89 7.65
CA GLY A 219 -3.55 15.89 7.94
C GLY A 219 -3.37 17.19 7.14
N ASN A 220 -2.12 17.61 6.91
CA ASN A 220 -1.82 18.78 6.06
C ASN A 220 -2.21 18.53 4.61
N VAL A 221 -1.85 17.37 4.07
CA VAL A 221 -2.21 16.94 2.72
C VAL A 221 -3.72 16.88 2.57
N ALA A 222 -4.42 16.23 3.50
CA ALA A 222 -5.88 16.14 3.49
C ALA A 222 -6.55 17.53 3.57
N ALA A 223 -6.03 18.44 4.39
CA ALA A 223 -6.53 19.81 4.50
C ALA A 223 -6.35 20.61 3.19
N LEU A 224 -5.18 20.53 2.55
CA LEU A 224 -4.90 21.14 1.25
C LEU A 224 -5.82 20.61 0.15
N MET A 225 -6.14 19.31 0.21
CA MET A 225 -7.08 18.65 -0.70
C MET A 225 -8.56 18.89 -0.33
N LYS A 226 -8.84 19.63 0.74
CA LYS A 226 -10.18 19.94 1.26
C LYS A 226 -10.96 18.73 1.80
N PHE A 227 -10.27 17.66 2.19
CA PHE A 227 -10.85 16.51 2.90
C PHE A 227 -10.90 16.78 4.40
N LYS A 228 -11.85 17.62 4.81
CA LYS A 228 -11.96 18.15 6.17
C LYS A 228 -11.99 17.07 7.26
N ASP A 229 -12.83 16.05 7.06
CA ASP A 229 -13.06 15.02 8.08
C ASP A 229 -11.84 14.10 8.24
N GLU A 230 -11.14 13.81 7.14
CA GLU A 230 -9.87 13.07 7.16
C GLU A 230 -8.81 13.90 7.86
N ALA A 231 -8.61 15.14 7.43
CA ALA A 231 -7.62 16.04 8.03
C ALA A 231 -7.79 16.19 9.54
N SER A 232 -9.05 16.32 10.01
CA SER A 232 -9.33 16.39 11.44
C SER A 232 -8.87 15.12 12.17
N ARG A 233 -9.23 13.95 11.65
CA ARG A 233 -8.87 12.66 12.27
C ARG A 233 -7.37 12.41 12.22
N ASP A 234 -6.70 12.77 11.13
CA ASP A 234 -5.25 12.64 11.00
C ASP A 234 -4.53 13.56 12.01
N TYR A 235 -5.02 14.79 12.24
CA TYR A 235 -4.49 15.64 13.31
C TYR A 235 -4.77 15.07 14.70
N ASP A 236 -5.95 14.52 14.96
CA ASP A 236 -6.26 13.86 16.25
C ASP A 236 -5.31 12.67 16.50
N MET A 237 -5.01 11.89 15.45
CA MET A 237 -4.05 10.80 15.50
C MET A 237 -2.62 11.31 15.73
N ALA A 238 -2.23 12.43 15.11
CA ALA A 238 -0.94 13.06 15.37
C ALA A 238 -0.81 13.47 16.84
N GLU A 239 -1.81 14.11 17.43
CA GLU A 239 -1.83 14.46 18.87
C GLU A 239 -1.77 13.18 19.74
N THR A 240 -2.53 12.14 19.39
CA THR A 240 -2.53 10.84 20.08
C THR A 240 -1.14 10.21 20.11
N TYR A 241 -0.39 10.27 19.01
CA TYR A 241 0.99 9.77 18.93
C TYR A 241 2.03 10.71 19.54
N GLY A 242 1.62 11.88 20.04
CA GLY A 242 2.48 12.80 20.79
C GLY A 242 3.00 13.98 19.99
N PHE A 243 2.30 14.42 18.93
CA PHE A 243 2.63 15.65 18.21
C PHE A 243 2.37 16.88 19.09
N LYS A 244 3.43 17.61 19.46
CA LYS A 244 3.36 18.67 20.50
C LYS A 244 3.40 20.10 19.94
N ASN A 245 3.64 20.29 18.63
CA ASN A 245 3.75 21.64 18.06
C ASN A 245 2.37 22.34 18.06
N PRO A 246 2.22 23.52 18.69
CA PRO A 246 0.94 24.23 18.79
C PRO A 246 0.28 24.60 17.46
N ILE A 247 1.01 24.57 16.35
CA ILE A 247 0.48 24.82 15.01
C ILE A 247 -0.69 23.91 14.66
N ILE A 248 -0.72 22.67 15.18
CA ILE A 248 -1.78 21.70 14.93
C ILE A 248 -3.15 22.23 15.33
N LYS A 249 -3.23 22.96 16.47
CA LYS A 249 -4.47 23.59 16.94
C LYS A 249 -4.97 24.67 15.98
N GLN A 250 -4.05 25.45 15.40
CA GLN A 250 -4.41 26.45 14.41
C GLN A 250 -4.93 25.81 13.12
N ARG A 251 -4.32 24.69 12.68
CA ARG A 251 -4.76 23.94 11.51
C ARG A 251 -6.12 23.29 11.72
N ILE A 252 -6.37 22.69 12.88
CA ILE A 252 -7.70 22.18 13.26
C ILE A 252 -8.74 23.32 13.24
N LEU A 253 -8.42 24.49 13.80
CA LEU A 253 -9.32 25.66 13.74
C LEU A 253 -9.56 26.14 12.30
N TYR A 254 -8.57 26.03 11.41
CA TYR A 254 -8.74 26.36 9.99
C TYR A 254 -9.72 25.43 9.28
N LEU A 255 -9.81 24.14 9.66
CA LEU A 255 -10.74 23.18 9.06
C LEU A 255 -12.21 23.64 9.14
N SER A 256 -12.59 24.42 10.16
CA SER A 256 -13.93 25.00 10.27
C SER A 256 -14.27 25.99 9.15
N SER A 257 -13.26 26.65 8.57
CA SER A 257 -13.41 27.64 7.49
C SER A 257 -13.42 27.03 6.09
N ILE A 258 -13.04 25.75 5.95
CA ILE A 258 -13.13 25.03 4.69
C ILE A 258 -14.62 24.82 4.41
N LYS A 259 -15.15 25.53 3.39
CA LYS A 259 -16.47 25.24 2.85
C LYS A 259 -16.43 23.80 2.32
N THR A 260 -17.21 22.90 2.92
CA THR A 260 -17.35 21.52 2.45
C THR A 260 -17.69 21.59 0.97
N ALA A 261 -16.77 21.11 0.12
CA ALA A 261 -17.12 20.92 -1.28
C ALA A 261 -18.32 19.97 -1.29
N GLN A 262 -19.43 20.44 -1.84
CA GLN A 262 -20.66 19.71 -2.11
C GLN A 262 -20.32 18.26 -2.42
N LYS A 263 -20.78 17.33 -1.56
CA LYS A 263 -20.61 15.87 -1.62
C LYS A 263 -19.57 15.53 -2.68
N VAL A 264 -18.27 15.53 -2.31
CA VAL A 264 -17.23 15.05 -3.23
C VAL A 264 -17.74 13.71 -3.71
N GLN A 265 -18.26 13.72 -4.94
CA GLN A 265 -18.89 12.58 -5.57
C GLN A 265 -17.75 11.63 -5.67
N ASN A 266 -17.67 10.68 -4.71
CA ASN A 266 -16.62 9.70 -4.51
C ASN A 266 -15.65 9.77 -5.68
N HIS A 267 -14.71 10.71 -5.64
CA HIS A 267 -13.62 10.71 -6.59
C HIS A 267 -12.70 9.66 -5.98
N LEU A 268 -13.23 8.43 -6.10
CA LEU A 268 -12.58 7.16 -5.94
C LEU A 268 -11.25 7.35 -6.61
N LEU A 269 -10.23 6.87 -5.91
CA LEU A 269 -8.90 6.80 -6.42
C LEU A 269 -8.99 6.34 -7.89
N ASP A 270 -8.62 7.22 -8.81
CA ASP A 270 -8.72 6.92 -10.24
C ASP A 270 -7.52 6.07 -10.65
N GLU A 271 -7.38 4.90 -10.00
CA GLU A 271 -6.94 3.68 -10.70
C GLU A 271 -8.00 3.30 -11.76
N SER A 272 -9.23 3.81 -11.57
CA SER A 272 -10.33 3.60 -12.47
C SER A 272 -10.21 4.30 -13.82
N THR A 273 -9.28 5.23 -14.09
CA THR A 273 -9.24 5.86 -15.42
C THR A 273 -8.44 5.00 -16.39
N GLU A 274 -7.36 4.36 -15.95
CA GLU A 274 -6.74 3.29 -16.74
C GLU A 274 -7.67 2.08 -16.87
N GLU A 275 -8.26 1.59 -15.77
CA GLU A 275 -9.20 0.45 -15.84
C GLU A 275 -10.50 0.78 -16.61
N ARG A 276 -11.05 2.00 -16.53
CA ARG A 276 -12.21 2.42 -17.34
C ARG A 276 -11.81 2.65 -18.79
N ILE A 277 -10.60 3.11 -19.08
CA ILE A 277 -10.08 3.18 -20.46
C ILE A 277 -9.92 1.76 -21.01
N GLU A 278 -9.33 0.84 -20.26
CA GLU A 278 -9.20 -0.57 -20.64
C GLU A 278 -10.57 -1.24 -20.80
N MET A 279 -11.50 -1.01 -19.87
CA MET A 279 -12.88 -1.50 -19.95
C MET A 279 -13.64 -0.88 -21.13
N ALA A 280 -13.46 0.41 -21.41
CA ALA A 280 -14.05 1.08 -22.56
C ALA A 280 -13.47 0.54 -23.88
N LEU A 281 -12.16 0.28 -23.94
CA LEU A 281 -11.50 -0.36 -25.07
C LEU A 281 -11.95 -1.82 -25.25
N ALA A 282 -12.16 -2.56 -24.15
CA ALA A 282 -12.71 -3.91 -24.15
C ALA A 282 -14.17 -3.93 -24.65
N ILE A 283 -15.03 -3.03 -24.18
CA ILE A 283 -16.41 -2.88 -24.65
C ILE A 283 -16.44 -2.46 -26.12
N PHE A 284 -15.61 -1.49 -26.51
CA PHE A 284 -15.51 -1.02 -27.89
C PHE A 284 -15.04 -2.12 -28.83
N SER A 285 -14.04 -2.91 -28.44
CA SER A 285 -13.57 -4.06 -29.22
C SER A 285 -14.64 -5.16 -29.33
N LEU A 286 -15.42 -5.42 -28.27
CA LEU A 286 -16.55 -6.36 -28.28
C LEU A 286 -17.67 -5.92 -29.24
N LEU A 287 -18.07 -4.65 -29.18
CA LEU A 287 -19.07 -4.08 -30.08
C LEU A 287 -18.59 -4.08 -31.54
N SER A 288 -17.33 -3.72 -31.77
CA SER A 288 -16.71 -3.77 -33.10
C SER A 288 -16.70 -5.20 -33.65
N SER A 289 -16.37 -6.18 -32.80
CA SER A 289 -16.38 -7.61 -33.16
C SER A 289 -17.79 -8.09 -33.50
N ALA A 290 -18.81 -7.69 -32.73
CA ALA A 290 -20.21 -8.02 -33.01
C ALA A 290 -20.70 -7.42 -34.32
N ILE A 291 -20.30 -6.18 -34.62
CA ILE A 291 -20.61 -5.50 -35.90
C ILE A 291 -19.94 -6.24 -37.07
N ILE A 292 -18.67 -6.62 -36.94
CA ILE A 292 -17.96 -7.40 -37.96
C ILE A 292 -18.67 -8.74 -38.18
N VAL A 293 -19.01 -9.47 -37.12
CA VAL A 293 -19.76 -10.73 -37.23
C VAL A 293 -21.11 -10.50 -37.90
N PHE A 294 -21.84 -9.44 -37.56
CA PHE A 294 -23.13 -9.11 -38.14
C PHE A 294 -23.04 -8.73 -39.63
N MET A 295 -22.04 -7.91 -40.02
CA MET A 295 -21.80 -7.50 -41.40
C MET A 295 -21.40 -8.68 -42.28
N PHE A 296 -20.57 -9.59 -41.75
CA PHE A 296 -20.09 -10.75 -42.48
C PHE A 296 -20.88 -12.02 -42.19
N ARG A 297 -22.03 -11.94 -41.49
CA ARG A 297 -22.78 -13.13 -41.04
C ARG A 297 -23.16 -14.07 -42.18
N LYS A 298 -23.48 -13.55 -43.37
CA LYS A 298 -23.80 -14.37 -44.55
C LYS A 298 -22.59 -15.11 -45.14
N LYS A 299 -21.37 -14.62 -44.89
CA LYS A 299 -20.11 -15.29 -45.27
C LYS A 299 -19.59 -16.22 -44.18
N ILE A 300 -19.78 -15.85 -42.91
CA ILE A 300 -19.36 -16.63 -41.74
C ILE A 300 -20.31 -17.80 -41.50
N PHE A 301 -21.61 -17.59 -41.73
CA PHE A 301 -22.70 -18.53 -41.53
C PHE A 301 -23.60 -18.62 -42.78
N PRO A 302 -23.09 -19.15 -43.90
CA PRO A 302 -23.83 -19.19 -45.16
C PRO A 302 -25.12 -20.03 -45.12
N ASN A 303 -25.29 -20.88 -44.10
CA ASN A 303 -26.40 -21.83 -43.98
C ASN A 303 -27.39 -21.55 -42.83
N LEU A 304 -27.23 -20.44 -42.09
CA LEU A 304 -28.25 -20.02 -41.11
C LEU A 304 -29.33 -19.22 -41.86
N LYS A 305 -30.52 -19.81 -42.02
CA LYS A 305 -31.75 -19.11 -42.44
C LYS A 305 -32.39 -18.40 -41.27
#